data_AF-A0A1G1HPL0-F1
#
_entry.id   AF-A0A1G1HPL0-F1
#
_cell.length_a   1.000
_cell.length_b   1.000
_cell.length_c   1.000
_cell.angle_alpha   90.00
_cell.angle_beta   90.00
_cell.angle_gamma   90.00
#
_symmetry.space_group_name_H-M   'P 1'
#
loop_
_entity.id
_entity.type
_entity.pdbx_description
1 polymer ?
#
loop_
_entity_poly.entity_id
_entity_poly.type
_entity_poly.pdbx_seq_one_letter_code
_entity_poly.pdbx_strand_id
1 'polypeptide(L)'
;MKKTLCMFIFLVIVSLGFLSNVAFAIPTLQLDIEGGTYDEESQTIIAPADSFTLYAYLKPDLKEKNTVMDWYYISAAVVPKTGPTGSDGGSFTFDFGDGGVRTTPLPGDGNNTIEVTDEMVYGFPPLETIVDLQGWDKGDLKPHGIFDTYFAEFGFQFTGAQISPYNTQDRAISGDPIPDSGNGMYYAAFTIDTSNLLDGYTIHFDLYNKKLKNCTLDKDCDITQFAPFSHDAESKKVPEPSTLILLGTGLVALSLWRLKKGKG
;
A
#
# COMPACT_ATOMS: atom_id res chain seq x y z
N MET A 1 -30.12 31.46 43.91
CA MET A 1 -29.17 30.35 44.16
C MET A 1 -29.41 29.15 43.25
N LYS A 2 -30.60 28.54 43.17
CA LYS A 2 -30.84 27.37 42.29
C LYS A 2 -30.60 27.62 40.79
N LYS A 3 -31.00 28.78 40.25
CA LYS A 3 -30.83 29.11 38.82
C LYS A 3 -29.36 29.34 38.43
N THR A 4 -28.59 29.99 39.31
CA THR A 4 -27.15 30.22 39.13
C THR A 4 -26.34 28.94 39.21
N LEU A 5 -26.73 28.00 40.08
CA LEU A 5 -26.08 26.68 40.19
C LEU A 5 -26.34 25.81 38.95
N CYS A 6 -27.58 25.76 38.44
CA CYS A 6 -27.90 25.02 37.21
C CYS A 6 -27.17 25.59 35.98
N MET A 7 -27.06 26.92 35.87
CA MET A 7 -26.35 27.57 34.77
C MET A 7 -24.84 27.29 34.81
N PHE A 8 -24.24 27.25 35.99
CA PHE A 8 -22.81 26.92 36.14
C PHE A 8 -22.51 25.46 35.77
N ILE A 9 -23.38 24.52 36.18
CA ILE A 9 -23.26 23.11 35.83
C ILE A 9 -23.40 22.90 34.31
N PHE A 10 -24.34 23.61 33.66
CA PHE A 10 -24.50 23.56 32.21
C PHE A 10 -23.27 24.08 31.46
N LEU A 11 -22.69 25.19 31.94
CA LEU A 11 -21.47 25.76 31.34
C LEU A 11 -20.27 24.83 31.49
N VAL A 12 -20.12 24.15 32.64
CA VAL A 12 -19.04 23.17 32.84
C VAL A 12 -19.21 21.96 31.92
N ILE A 13 -20.42 21.41 31.77
CA ILE A 13 -20.67 20.26 30.88
C ILE A 13 -20.42 20.61 29.40
N VAL A 14 -20.86 21.79 28.96
CA VAL A 14 -20.57 22.28 27.59
C VAL A 14 -19.07 22.49 27.40
N SER A 15 -18.35 22.99 28.40
CA SER A 15 -16.89 23.19 28.33
C SER A 15 -16.10 21.87 28.28
N LEU A 16 -16.58 20.82 28.97
CA LEU A 16 -15.97 19.49 28.89
C LEU A 16 -16.21 18.79 27.54
N GLY A 17 -17.25 19.17 26.79
CA GLY A 17 -17.54 18.63 25.46
C GLY A 17 -16.58 19.09 24.35
N PHE A 18 -15.84 20.19 24.56
CA PHE A 18 -14.89 20.74 23.58
C PHE A 18 -13.45 20.21 23.72
N LEU A 19 -13.19 19.34 24.69
CA LEU A 19 -11.91 18.64 24.85
C LEU A 19 -11.97 17.23 24.24
N SER A 20 -12.60 17.08 23.08
CA SER A 20 -12.46 15.86 22.29
C SER A 20 -11.04 15.83 21.74
N ASN A 21 -10.13 15.14 22.42
CA ASN A 21 -8.87 14.74 21.81
C ASN A 21 -9.22 14.01 20.52
N VAL A 22 -8.78 14.55 19.38
CA VAL A 22 -8.90 13.87 18.10
C VAL A 22 -8.04 12.63 18.20
N ALA A 23 -8.65 11.49 18.49
CA ALA A 23 -7.97 10.23 18.50
C ALA A 23 -7.75 9.84 17.03
N PHE A 24 -6.59 10.18 16.49
CA PHE A 24 -6.15 9.65 15.19
C PHE A 24 -5.94 8.15 15.39
N ALA A 25 -6.92 7.35 14.96
CA ALA A 25 -6.82 5.91 15.00
C ALA A 25 -5.82 5.48 13.90
N ILE A 26 -4.57 5.33 14.29
CA ILE A 26 -3.53 4.76 13.41
C ILE A 26 -3.87 3.28 13.18
N PRO A 27 -4.10 2.86 11.93
CA PRO A 27 -4.41 1.47 11.61
C PRO A 27 -3.29 0.51 12.05
N THR A 28 -3.68 -0.73 12.39
CA THR A 28 -2.73 -1.78 12.78
C THR A 28 -1.81 -2.19 11.64
N LEU A 29 -2.35 -2.29 10.41
CA LEU A 29 -1.62 -2.61 9.19
C LEU A 29 -1.81 -1.48 8.19
N GLN A 30 -0.72 -1.07 7.56
CA GLN A 30 -0.69 0.00 6.56
C GLN A 30 0.44 -0.27 5.57
N LEU A 31 0.27 0.16 4.32
CA LEU A 31 1.35 0.29 3.35
C LEU A 31 1.74 1.76 3.16
N ASP A 32 2.95 1.96 2.69
CA ASP A 32 3.52 3.26 2.34
C ASP A 32 4.59 3.09 1.27
N ILE A 33 4.87 4.14 0.50
CA ILE A 33 5.94 4.19 -0.49
C ILE A 33 6.85 5.37 -0.15
N GLU A 34 8.16 5.15 -0.16
CA GLU A 34 9.15 6.22 -0.03
C GLU A 34 8.91 7.31 -1.09
N GLY A 35 8.60 8.53 -0.66
CA GLY A 35 8.26 9.64 -1.56
C GLY A 35 6.92 9.49 -2.31
N GLY A 36 6.08 8.52 -1.94
CA GLY A 36 4.77 8.28 -2.54
C GLY A 36 3.76 9.36 -2.20
N THR A 37 2.82 9.60 -3.11
CA THR A 37 1.74 10.60 -2.98
C THR A 37 0.38 9.92 -2.88
N TYR A 38 -0.57 10.51 -2.18
CA TYR A 38 -1.93 9.96 -2.12
C TYR A 38 -2.73 10.34 -3.38
N ASP A 39 -3.30 9.34 -4.06
CA ASP A 39 -4.25 9.54 -5.15
C ASP A 39 -5.67 9.52 -4.59
N GLU A 40 -6.35 10.67 -4.58
CA GLU A 40 -7.72 10.78 -4.05
C GLU A 40 -8.76 10.03 -4.89
N GLU A 41 -8.47 9.75 -6.16
CA GLU A 41 -9.40 9.06 -7.06
C GLU A 41 -9.46 7.55 -6.75
N SER A 42 -8.29 6.90 -6.71
CA SER A 42 -8.18 5.47 -6.37
C SER A 42 -8.06 5.23 -4.87
N GLN A 43 -7.89 6.28 -4.06
CA GLN A 43 -7.71 6.20 -2.60
C GLN A 43 -6.50 5.33 -2.20
N THR A 44 -5.39 5.45 -2.92
CA THR A 44 -4.17 4.64 -2.70
C THR A 44 -2.92 5.51 -2.70
N ILE A 45 -1.82 5.00 -2.15
CA ILE A 45 -0.52 5.67 -2.21
C ILE A 45 0.20 5.23 -3.49
N ILE A 46 0.50 6.18 -4.37
CA ILE A 46 1.09 5.92 -5.68
C ILE A 46 2.59 6.19 -5.71
N ALA A 47 3.32 5.34 -6.44
CA ALA A 47 4.78 5.41 -6.53
C ALA A 47 5.27 6.64 -7.30
N PRO A 48 6.39 7.26 -6.88
CA PRO A 48 6.99 8.38 -7.60
C PRO A 48 7.79 7.95 -8.84
N ALA A 49 8.18 6.68 -8.96
CA ALA A 49 9.04 6.14 -10.02
C ALA A 49 8.82 4.62 -10.21
N ASP A 50 9.44 4.04 -11.25
CA ASP A 50 9.43 2.59 -11.51
C ASP A 50 10.12 1.77 -10.43
N SER A 51 11.17 2.33 -9.84
CA SER A 51 11.88 1.71 -8.73
C SER A 51 11.63 2.51 -7.46
N PHE A 52 11.09 1.85 -6.44
CA PHE A 52 10.70 2.47 -5.19
C PHE A 52 10.80 1.49 -4.02
N THR A 53 10.82 2.04 -2.81
CA THR A 53 10.74 1.25 -1.58
C THR A 53 9.30 1.21 -1.10
N LEU A 54 8.73 0.02 -1.04
CA LEU A 54 7.45 -0.26 -0.40
C LEU A 54 7.70 -0.60 1.07
N TYR A 55 6.99 0.07 1.97
CA TYR A 55 6.99 -0.24 3.40
C TYR A 55 5.68 -0.90 3.79
N ALA A 56 5.78 -2.03 4.48
CA ALA A 56 4.70 -2.56 5.28
C ALA A 56 4.89 -2.12 6.73
N TYR A 57 3.79 -1.75 7.39
CA TYR A 57 3.79 -1.35 8.80
C TYR A 57 2.90 -2.22 9.65
N LEU A 58 3.36 -2.48 10.87
CA LEU A 58 2.62 -3.13 11.93
C LEU A 58 2.67 -2.29 13.19
N LYS A 59 1.50 -1.85 13.65
CA LYS A 59 1.31 -1.37 15.02
C LYS A 59 0.67 -2.51 15.83
N PRO A 60 1.44 -3.27 16.63
CA PRO A 60 0.94 -4.51 17.22
C PRO A 60 -0.30 -4.28 18.08
N ASP A 61 -1.26 -5.18 17.94
CA ASP A 61 -2.44 -5.24 18.79
C ASP A 61 -2.61 -6.66 19.33
N LEU A 62 -2.39 -6.79 20.64
CA LEU A 62 -2.52 -8.06 21.35
C LEU A 62 -3.96 -8.56 21.40
N LYS A 63 -4.96 -7.71 21.18
CA LYS A 63 -6.37 -8.10 21.13
C LYS A 63 -6.73 -8.73 19.79
N GLU A 64 -6.25 -8.13 18.70
CA GLU A 64 -6.53 -8.56 17.32
C GLU A 64 -5.55 -9.63 16.80
N LYS A 65 -4.56 -10.02 17.62
CA LYS A 65 -3.56 -11.06 17.30
C LYS A 65 -2.68 -10.70 16.11
N ASN A 66 -2.28 -9.44 16.05
CA ASN A 66 -1.27 -8.97 15.12
C ASN A 66 0.00 -8.66 15.91
N THR A 67 0.90 -9.63 15.91
CA THR A 67 2.18 -9.61 16.61
C THR A 67 3.31 -9.76 15.62
N VAL A 68 4.51 -9.34 16.02
CA VAL A 68 5.72 -9.49 15.20
C VAL A 68 6.09 -10.95 14.89
N MET A 69 5.50 -11.91 15.61
CA MET A 69 5.73 -13.34 15.39
C MET A 69 4.79 -13.95 14.35
N ASP A 70 3.76 -13.20 13.93
CA ASP A 70 2.82 -13.68 12.93
C ASP A 70 3.40 -13.56 11.51
N TRP A 71 2.81 -14.31 10.57
CA TRP A 71 3.12 -14.19 9.16
C TRP A 71 2.21 -13.18 8.48
N TYR A 72 2.81 -12.31 7.69
CA TYR A 72 2.16 -11.27 6.91
C TYR A 72 2.40 -11.51 5.44
N TYR A 73 1.51 -10.97 4.62
CA TYR A 73 1.53 -11.21 3.19
C TYR A 73 1.27 -9.91 2.46
N ILE A 74 2.05 -9.68 1.42
CA ILE A 74 1.76 -8.68 0.39
C ILE A 74 1.20 -9.44 -0.81
N SER A 75 -0.01 -9.08 -1.22
CA SER A 75 -0.52 -9.44 -2.54
C SER A 75 -0.12 -8.35 -3.52
N ALA A 76 0.54 -8.73 -4.61
CA ALA A 76 0.87 -7.87 -5.74
C ALA A 76 -0.02 -8.26 -6.92
N ALA A 77 -1.06 -7.46 -7.18
CA ALA A 77 -2.10 -7.72 -8.17
C ALA A 77 -1.93 -6.87 -9.42
N VAL A 78 -2.11 -7.45 -10.60
CA VAL A 78 -2.02 -6.70 -11.86
C VAL A 78 -3.25 -5.81 -12.07
N VAL A 79 -2.99 -4.56 -12.43
CA VAL A 79 -3.96 -3.54 -12.81
C VAL A 79 -3.63 -3.07 -14.24
N PRO A 80 -4.61 -2.85 -15.14
CA PRO A 80 -6.03 -3.09 -14.94
C PRO A 80 -6.35 -4.56 -14.74
N LYS A 81 -7.53 -4.81 -14.15
CA LYS A 81 -8.09 -6.15 -13.97
C LYS A 81 -8.02 -6.93 -15.28
N THR A 82 -7.25 -8.03 -15.27
CA THR A 82 -6.98 -8.88 -16.43
C THR A 82 -7.67 -10.21 -16.24
N GLY A 83 -8.49 -10.63 -17.20
CA GLY A 83 -9.25 -11.89 -17.13
C GLY A 83 -8.38 -13.15 -17.23
N PRO A 84 -8.94 -14.35 -16.98
CA PRO A 84 -8.19 -15.59 -16.78
C PRO A 84 -7.51 -16.15 -18.03
N THR A 85 -7.75 -15.53 -19.18
CA THR A 85 -7.07 -15.89 -20.44
C THR A 85 -5.68 -15.28 -20.54
N GLY A 86 -5.30 -14.40 -19.61
CA GLY A 86 -3.98 -13.78 -19.52
C GLY A 86 -3.65 -12.89 -20.71
N SER A 87 -2.87 -11.86 -20.46
CA SER A 87 -2.06 -11.23 -21.50
C SER A 87 -0.72 -10.92 -20.86
N ASP A 88 0.35 -11.13 -21.62
CA ASP A 88 1.68 -10.70 -21.21
C ASP A 88 1.61 -9.23 -20.76
N GLY A 89 1.99 -9.02 -19.50
CA GLY A 89 2.06 -7.71 -18.86
C GLY A 89 3.50 -7.25 -18.62
N GLY A 90 4.48 -7.98 -19.14
CA GLY A 90 5.89 -7.82 -18.81
C GLY A 90 6.25 -8.45 -17.46
N SER A 91 7.20 -7.85 -16.75
CA SER A 91 7.63 -8.35 -15.44
C SER A 91 7.94 -7.23 -14.45
N PHE A 92 7.94 -7.58 -13.17
CA PHE A 92 8.41 -6.72 -12.10
C PHE A 92 9.31 -7.51 -11.15
N THR A 93 10.13 -6.81 -10.37
CA THR A 93 10.92 -7.44 -9.30
C THR A 93 10.39 -7.06 -7.94
N PHE A 94 10.38 -8.03 -7.02
CA PHE A 94 10.03 -7.86 -5.61
C PHE A 94 11.20 -8.34 -4.75
N ASP A 95 12.06 -7.41 -4.31
CA ASP A 95 13.22 -7.73 -3.49
C ASP A 95 12.91 -7.57 -1.99
N PHE A 96 13.06 -8.68 -1.27
CA PHE A 96 12.82 -8.80 0.16
C PHE A 96 13.97 -8.32 1.04
N GLY A 97 15.13 -7.97 0.45
CA GLY A 97 16.37 -7.89 1.22
C GLY A 97 16.63 -9.19 1.99
N ASP A 98 17.06 -9.09 3.25
CA ASP A 98 17.49 -10.24 4.05
C ASP A 98 16.35 -11.04 4.75
N GLY A 99 15.07 -10.67 4.60
CA GLY A 99 14.03 -11.05 5.57
C GLY A 99 12.77 -11.78 5.09
N GLY A 100 12.50 -11.90 3.80
CA GLY A 100 11.22 -12.40 3.29
C GLY A 100 11.29 -13.65 2.42
N VAL A 101 10.13 -14.26 2.13
CA VAL A 101 10.00 -15.50 1.36
C VAL A 101 8.83 -15.38 0.37
N ARG A 102 9.06 -15.67 -0.91
CA ARG A 102 8.00 -15.79 -1.93
C ARG A 102 7.14 -17.02 -1.65
N THR A 103 5.80 -16.86 -1.59
CA THR A 103 4.86 -17.95 -1.21
C THR A 103 3.99 -18.47 -2.36
N THR A 104 4.00 -17.82 -3.52
CA THR A 104 3.23 -18.23 -4.72
C THR A 104 3.95 -19.25 -5.59
N PRO A 105 3.20 -20.13 -6.29
CA PRO A 105 3.39 -21.59 -6.27
C PRO A 105 4.37 -22.13 -7.33
N LEU A 106 4.97 -21.26 -8.12
CA LEU A 106 5.90 -21.71 -9.14
C LEU A 106 7.31 -21.75 -8.54
N PRO A 107 8.07 -22.83 -8.81
CA PRO A 107 9.47 -22.90 -8.39
C PRO A 107 10.23 -21.81 -9.14
N GLY A 108 10.31 -20.62 -8.53
CA GLY A 108 11.17 -19.55 -8.98
C GLY A 108 12.60 -20.07 -8.99
N ASP A 109 13.28 -19.82 -10.09
CA ASP A 109 14.70 -20.05 -10.37
C ASP A 109 15.69 -19.38 -9.38
N GLY A 110 15.21 -18.90 -8.24
CA GLY A 110 15.94 -18.10 -7.26
C GLY A 110 15.97 -16.61 -7.58
N ASN A 111 15.32 -16.16 -8.66
CA ASN A 111 15.23 -14.74 -8.99
C ASN A 111 14.01 -14.08 -8.29
N ASN A 112 14.15 -12.78 -7.99
CA ASN A 112 13.09 -11.95 -7.42
C ASN A 112 12.19 -11.33 -8.51
N THR A 113 12.25 -11.83 -9.75
CA THR A 113 11.46 -11.36 -10.89
C THR A 113 10.18 -12.17 -11.01
N ILE A 114 9.10 -11.52 -11.40
CA ILE A 114 7.77 -12.11 -11.54
C ILE A 114 7.25 -11.73 -12.92
N GLU A 115 7.06 -12.74 -13.76
CA GLU A 115 6.41 -12.59 -15.07
C GLU A 115 4.90 -12.43 -14.87
N VAL A 116 4.35 -11.32 -15.36
CA VAL A 116 2.94 -10.97 -15.16
C VAL A 116 2.06 -11.94 -15.92
N THR A 117 1.04 -12.47 -15.24
CA THR A 117 0.13 -13.56 -15.67
C THR A 117 0.76 -14.95 -15.76
N ASP A 118 2.01 -15.09 -16.20
CA ASP A 118 2.68 -16.39 -16.33
C ASP A 118 3.09 -16.98 -14.99
N GLU A 119 3.60 -16.14 -14.08
CA GLU A 119 4.05 -16.53 -12.74
C GLU A 119 3.09 -16.15 -11.59
N MET A 120 1.90 -15.67 -11.96
CA MET A 120 0.87 -15.18 -11.04
C MET A 120 -0.33 -16.13 -11.01
N VAL A 121 -1.15 -16.02 -9.98
CA VAL A 121 -2.37 -16.82 -9.82
C VAL A 121 -3.59 -15.93 -10.06
N TYR A 122 -4.53 -16.40 -10.89
CA TYR A 122 -5.78 -15.70 -11.12
C TYR A 122 -6.77 -15.98 -9.99
N GLY A 123 -7.34 -14.93 -9.37
CA GLY A 123 -8.39 -15.08 -8.37
C GLY A 123 -8.42 -13.93 -7.36
N PHE A 124 -8.68 -14.29 -6.10
CA PHE A 124 -8.74 -13.39 -4.95
C PHE A 124 -7.69 -13.81 -3.92
N PRO A 125 -6.95 -12.89 -3.30
CA PRO A 125 -6.10 -13.19 -2.16
C PRO A 125 -6.95 -13.59 -0.94
N PRO A 126 -6.47 -14.51 -0.09
CA PRO A 126 -5.12 -15.07 -0.09
C PRO A 126 -4.90 -16.20 -1.11
N LEU A 127 -3.65 -16.61 -1.29
CA LEU A 127 -3.37 -17.82 -2.06
C LEU A 127 -3.92 -19.05 -1.34
N GLU A 128 -4.69 -19.86 -2.08
CA GLU A 128 -5.27 -21.11 -1.64
C GLU A 128 -4.36 -22.31 -1.89
N THR A 129 -4.40 -23.30 -0.99
CA THR A 129 -3.66 -24.56 -1.20
C THR A 129 -4.41 -25.55 -2.11
N ILE A 130 -5.71 -25.33 -2.30
CA ILE A 130 -6.58 -26.10 -3.18
C ILE A 130 -7.03 -25.19 -4.31
N VAL A 131 -6.59 -25.47 -5.54
CA VAL A 131 -6.84 -24.61 -6.72
C VAL A 131 -8.33 -24.34 -6.94
N ASP A 132 -9.20 -25.32 -6.69
CA ASP A 132 -10.65 -25.17 -6.85
C ASP A 132 -11.29 -24.18 -5.86
N LEU A 133 -10.56 -23.81 -4.80
CA LEU A 133 -10.98 -22.81 -3.82
C LEU A 133 -10.45 -21.41 -4.14
N GLN A 134 -9.61 -21.24 -5.18
CA GLN A 134 -9.06 -19.95 -5.60
C GLN A 134 -10.13 -19.07 -6.31
N GLY A 135 -11.26 -18.86 -5.64
CA GLY A 135 -12.35 -17.97 -5.98
C GLY A 135 -12.52 -16.92 -4.89
N TRP A 136 -13.68 -16.23 -4.85
CA TRP A 136 -14.01 -15.36 -3.73
C TRP A 136 -14.97 -16.05 -2.78
N ASP A 137 -14.67 -15.97 -1.49
CA ASP A 137 -15.60 -16.21 -0.41
C ASP A 137 -15.48 -15.18 0.72
N LYS A 138 -16.19 -15.44 1.83
CA LYS A 138 -16.33 -14.47 2.92
C LYS A 138 -15.01 -14.27 3.72
N GLY A 139 -14.11 -15.24 3.66
CA GLY A 139 -12.79 -15.25 4.30
C GLY A 139 -11.73 -14.46 3.55
N ASP A 140 -11.95 -14.27 2.25
CA ASP A 140 -11.01 -13.62 1.35
C ASP A 140 -10.96 -12.10 1.49
N LEU A 141 -9.93 -11.53 0.89
CA LEU A 141 -9.86 -10.10 0.66
C LEU A 141 -11.08 -9.69 -0.17
N LYS A 142 -11.82 -8.69 0.32
CA LYS A 142 -13.08 -8.29 -0.33
C LYS A 142 -12.83 -7.91 -1.80
N PRO A 143 -13.81 -8.12 -2.70
CA PRO A 143 -13.72 -7.66 -4.07
C PRO A 143 -13.78 -6.13 -4.04
N HIS A 144 -12.63 -5.45 -4.12
CA HIS A 144 -12.57 -4.00 -4.04
C HIS A 144 -12.05 -3.39 -5.35
N GLY A 145 -12.68 -3.80 -6.44
CA GLY A 145 -12.53 -3.17 -7.77
C GLY A 145 -11.44 -3.76 -8.65
N ILE A 146 -10.32 -4.19 -8.05
CA ILE A 146 -9.20 -4.79 -8.80
C ILE A 146 -9.30 -6.32 -8.94
N PHE A 147 -9.97 -7.00 -7.99
CA PHE A 147 -10.15 -8.45 -8.02
C PHE A 147 -11.47 -8.88 -8.68
N ASP A 148 -11.58 -10.10 -9.21
CA ASP A 148 -10.51 -11.06 -9.53
C ASP A 148 -9.52 -10.51 -10.56
N THR A 149 -8.24 -10.83 -10.39
CA THR A 149 -7.17 -10.56 -11.36
C THR A 149 -6.01 -11.51 -11.09
N TYR A 150 -4.93 -11.42 -11.85
CA TYR A 150 -3.69 -12.13 -11.52
C TYR A 150 -2.98 -11.45 -10.36
N PHE A 151 -2.57 -12.22 -9.36
CA PHE A 151 -1.77 -11.75 -8.22
C PHE A 151 -0.61 -12.70 -7.88
N ALA A 152 0.46 -12.15 -7.33
CA ALA A 152 1.52 -12.89 -6.65
C ALA A 152 1.44 -12.60 -5.14
N GLU A 153 1.78 -13.58 -4.32
CA GLU A 153 1.79 -13.46 -2.86
C GLU A 153 3.20 -13.63 -2.31
N PHE A 154 3.56 -12.73 -1.38
CA PHE A 154 4.87 -12.63 -0.76
C PHE A 154 4.73 -12.65 0.76
N GLY A 155 5.22 -13.72 1.40
CA GLY A 155 5.16 -13.90 2.84
C GLY A 155 6.37 -13.29 3.55
N PHE A 156 6.15 -12.65 4.68
CA PHE A 156 7.22 -12.10 5.52
C PHE A 156 6.82 -12.03 7.00
N GLN A 157 7.80 -11.73 7.85
CA GLN A 157 7.59 -11.39 9.25
C GLN A 157 8.21 -10.04 9.54
N PHE A 158 7.63 -9.29 10.47
CA PHE A 158 8.24 -8.03 10.92
C PHE A 158 9.49 -8.32 11.75
N THR A 159 10.59 -7.65 11.42
CA THR A 159 11.81 -7.70 12.23
C THR A 159 11.73 -6.64 13.33
N GLY A 160 12.66 -6.66 14.29
CA GLY A 160 12.63 -5.77 15.46
C GLY A 160 12.79 -4.26 15.19
N ALA A 161 12.94 -3.84 13.93
CA ALA A 161 13.07 -2.44 13.54
C ALA A 161 11.75 -1.68 13.74
N GLN A 162 11.84 -0.46 14.29
CA GLN A 162 10.67 0.35 14.64
C GLN A 162 10.86 1.83 14.33
N ILE A 163 9.73 2.50 14.14
CA ILE A 163 9.61 3.93 13.96
C ILE A 163 8.46 4.50 14.79
N SER A 164 8.36 5.83 14.83
CA SER A 164 7.23 6.53 15.44
C SER A 164 5.93 6.22 14.68
N PRO A 165 4.83 5.83 15.34
CA PRO A 165 3.57 5.56 14.67
C PRO A 165 3.02 6.79 13.95
N TYR A 166 2.53 6.59 12.72
CA TYR A 166 1.83 7.61 11.95
C TYR A 166 0.77 6.98 11.04
N ASN A 167 -0.11 7.80 10.50
CA ASN A 167 -1.10 7.39 9.50
C ASN A 167 -0.50 7.60 8.10
N THR A 168 -0.37 6.54 7.30
CA THR A 168 0.33 6.62 6.00
C THR A 168 -0.45 7.45 4.99
N GLN A 169 -1.78 7.39 4.97
CA GLN A 169 -2.61 8.28 4.17
C GLN A 169 -2.32 9.76 4.48
N ASP A 170 -2.35 10.15 5.76
CA ASP A 170 -2.15 11.55 6.15
C ASP A 170 -0.77 12.06 5.72
N ARG A 171 0.26 11.22 5.85
CA ARG A 171 1.63 11.49 5.40
C ARG A 171 1.71 11.61 3.87
N ALA A 172 1.00 10.75 3.13
CA ALA A 172 0.94 10.81 1.66
C ALA A 172 0.21 12.04 1.13
N ILE A 173 -0.79 12.53 1.86
CA ILE A 173 -1.50 13.77 1.55
C ILE A 173 -0.61 14.97 1.83
N SER A 174 0.12 14.98 2.95
CA SER A 174 0.99 16.10 3.30
C SER A 174 2.30 16.14 2.49
N GLY A 175 2.76 14.99 2.00
CA GLY A 175 4.05 14.84 1.34
C GLY A 175 5.23 14.92 2.32
N ASP A 176 4.98 14.68 3.61
CA ASP A 176 6.01 14.69 4.63
C ASP A 176 6.95 13.47 4.47
N PRO A 177 8.23 13.59 4.88
CA PRO A 177 9.14 12.46 4.89
C PRO A 177 8.65 11.37 5.85
N ILE A 178 8.94 10.10 5.50
CA ILE A 178 8.70 8.96 6.38
C ILE A 178 9.59 9.11 7.63
N PRO A 179 9.05 8.95 8.86
CA PRO A 179 9.86 8.92 10.07
C PRO A 179 10.92 7.80 10.01
N ASP A 180 12.17 8.15 10.27
CA ASP A 180 13.32 7.21 10.23
C ASP A 180 13.66 6.60 11.60
N SER A 181 12.96 7.03 12.65
CA SER A 181 13.26 6.67 14.03
C SER A 181 12.03 6.76 14.94
N GLY A 182 12.09 6.01 16.05
CA GLY A 182 11.06 5.99 17.07
C GLY A 182 10.72 4.58 17.54
N ASN A 183 9.61 4.46 18.25
CA ASN A 183 9.11 3.18 18.77
C ASN A 183 7.59 3.13 18.67
N GLY A 184 7.04 1.93 18.49
CA GLY A 184 5.60 1.66 18.54
C GLY A 184 4.99 1.20 17.22
N MET A 185 5.73 1.28 16.10
CA MET A 185 5.33 0.74 14.81
C MET A 185 6.51 0.03 14.17
N TYR A 186 6.35 -1.26 13.90
CA TYR A 186 7.33 -2.09 13.21
C TYR A 186 7.20 -1.92 11.71
N TYR A 187 8.29 -2.13 10.98
CA TYR A 187 8.26 -2.04 9.53
C TYR A 187 9.08 -3.14 8.85
N ALA A 188 8.68 -3.44 7.62
CA ALA A 188 9.45 -4.20 6.64
C ALA A 188 9.52 -3.38 5.36
N ALA A 189 10.68 -3.37 4.71
CA ALA A 189 10.93 -2.59 3.51
C ALA A 189 11.27 -3.52 2.35
N PHE A 190 10.71 -3.24 1.17
CA PHE A 190 10.86 -4.04 -0.04
C PHE A 190 11.26 -3.12 -1.17
N THR A 191 12.26 -3.51 -1.96
CA THR A 191 12.59 -2.79 -3.18
C THR A 191 11.80 -3.38 -4.33
N ILE A 192 10.97 -2.53 -4.94
CA ILE A 192 10.14 -2.90 -6.08
C ILE A 192 10.74 -2.24 -7.32
N ASP A 193 10.77 -2.96 -8.43
CA ASP A 193 11.11 -2.41 -9.75
C ASP A 193 10.07 -2.87 -10.77
N THR A 194 9.33 -1.92 -11.31
CA THR A 194 8.29 -2.14 -12.33
C THR A 194 8.71 -1.66 -13.72
N SER A 195 9.99 -1.36 -13.94
CA SER A 195 10.49 -0.81 -15.22
C SER A 195 10.31 -1.74 -16.42
N ASN A 196 10.14 -3.05 -16.18
CA ASN A 196 9.89 -4.06 -17.20
C ASN A 196 8.39 -4.38 -17.40
N LEU A 197 7.48 -3.65 -16.73
CA LEU A 197 6.05 -3.76 -17.01
C LEU A 197 5.74 -3.12 -18.36
N LEU A 198 4.80 -3.72 -19.09
CA LEU A 198 4.30 -3.15 -20.32
C LEU A 198 3.43 -1.91 -20.05
N ASP A 199 3.46 -0.97 -21.00
CA ASP A 199 2.66 0.26 -20.93
C ASP A 199 1.17 -0.05 -20.69
N GLY A 200 0.61 0.63 -19.69
CA GLY A 200 -0.79 0.45 -19.29
C GLY A 200 -1.01 -0.55 -18.16
N TYR A 201 0.04 -1.25 -17.71
CA TYR A 201 -0.01 -2.08 -16.51
C TYR A 201 0.65 -1.42 -15.30
N THR A 202 0.06 -1.65 -14.13
CA THR A 202 0.58 -1.31 -12.81
C THR A 202 0.36 -2.49 -11.86
N ILE A 203 1.02 -2.45 -10.71
CA ILE A 203 0.86 -3.43 -9.64
C ILE A 203 0.23 -2.74 -8.44
N HIS A 204 -0.91 -3.25 -8.00
CA HIS A 204 -1.56 -2.88 -6.75
C HIS A 204 -1.09 -3.80 -5.63
N PHE A 205 -0.81 -3.22 -4.47
CA PHE A 205 -0.31 -3.92 -3.30
C PHE A 205 -1.33 -3.87 -2.16
N ASP A 206 -1.68 -5.05 -1.65
CA ASP A 206 -2.50 -5.22 -0.46
C ASP A 206 -1.68 -5.89 0.64
N LEU A 207 -1.79 -5.36 1.87
CA LEU A 207 -1.18 -5.97 3.06
C LEU A 207 -2.23 -6.63 3.92
N TYR A 208 -2.00 -7.90 4.26
CA TYR A 208 -2.85 -8.62 5.20
C TYR A 208 -2.07 -9.62 6.05
N ASN A 209 -2.75 -10.09 7.08
CA ASN A 209 -2.33 -11.19 7.91
C ASN A 209 -3.26 -12.38 7.69
N LYS A 210 -2.68 -13.57 7.45
CA LYS A 210 -3.47 -14.81 7.42
C LYS A 210 -3.63 -15.33 8.83
N LYS A 211 -4.86 -15.73 9.18
CA LYS A 211 -5.02 -16.61 10.32
C LYS A 211 -4.56 -17.99 9.90
N LEU A 212 -3.40 -18.43 10.39
CA LEU A 212 -2.92 -19.82 10.29
C LEU A 212 -3.85 -20.87 10.95
N LYS A 213 -5.12 -20.54 11.25
CA LYS A 213 -6.02 -21.50 11.88
C LYS A 213 -6.51 -22.60 10.96
N ASN A 214 -6.43 -22.47 9.63
CA ASN A 214 -6.97 -23.50 8.74
C ASN A 214 -6.32 -23.61 7.34
N CYS A 215 -5.20 -22.94 7.01
CA CYS A 215 -4.44 -23.24 5.79
C CYS A 215 -3.72 -24.60 5.89
N THR A 216 -4.48 -25.68 6.00
CA THR A 216 -4.02 -27.07 5.87
C THR A 216 -4.41 -27.56 4.49
N LEU A 217 -3.70 -28.57 3.94
CA LEU A 217 -3.90 -29.13 2.60
C LEU A 217 -5.37 -29.44 2.19
N ASP A 218 -6.30 -29.51 3.15
CA ASP A 218 -7.72 -29.85 2.95
C ASP A 218 -8.69 -28.70 3.29
N LYS A 219 -8.21 -27.45 3.44
CA LYS A 219 -9.02 -26.33 3.94
C LYS A 219 -8.63 -24.98 3.34
N ASP A 220 -9.67 -24.16 3.24
CA ASP A 220 -9.72 -22.76 2.83
C ASP A 220 -8.90 -21.81 3.73
N CYS A 221 -8.27 -20.78 3.14
CA CYS A 221 -7.42 -19.82 3.83
C CYS A 221 -8.13 -18.48 4.10
N ASP A 222 -8.50 -18.22 5.35
CA ASP A 222 -9.11 -16.93 5.72
C ASP A 222 -8.10 -15.84 6.12
N ILE A 223 -8.38 -14.59 5.73
CA ILE A 223 -7.73 -13.37 6.25
C ILE A 223 -8.38 -12.96 7.58
N THR A 224 -7.55 -12.57 8.55
CA THR A 224 -8.04 -12.02 9.82
C THR A 224 -8.08 -10.51 9.85
N GLN A 225 -7.09 -9.88 9.22
CA GLN A 225 -6.94 -8.45 9.21
C GLN A 225 -6.19 -8.05 7.95
N PHE A 226 -6.59 -6.93 7.38
CA PHE A 226 -5.99 -6.31 6.21
C PHE A 226 -5.80 -4.82 6.49
N ALA A 227 -4.87 -4.19 5.77
CA ALA A 227 -4.74 -2.75 5.76
C ALA A 227 -6.05 -2.12 5.27
N PRO A 228 -6.52 -0.99 5.83
CA PRO A 228 -7.65 -0.29 5.25
C PRO A 228 -7.31 0.15 3.81
N PHE A 229 -8.31 0.18 2.92
CA PHE A 229 -8.05 0.48 1.50
C PHE A 229 -7.36 1.83 1.25
N SER A 230 -7.66 2.83 2.08
CA SER A 230 -6.99 4.13 2.07
C SER A 230 -5.49 4.08 2.42
N HIS A 231 -4.99 2.91 2.77
CA HIS A 231 -3.62 2.63 3.20
C HIS A 231 -2.97 1.55 2.32
N ASP A 232 -3.55 1.28 1.15
CA ASP A 232 -2.96 0.44 0.11
C ASP A 232 -1.91 1.23 -0.68
N ALA A 233 -1.19 0.53 -1.58
CA ALA A 233 -0.15 1.12 -2.40
C ALA A 233 -0.23 0.64 -3.85
N GLU A 234 0.17 1.47 -4.82
CA GLU A 234 0.15 1.12 -6.25
C GLU A 234 1.40 1.65 -6.97
N SER A 235 1.95 0.87 -7.91
CA SER A 235 3.09 1.27 -8.74
C SER A 235 2.77 2.32 -9.82
N LYS A 236 1.55 2.87 -9.80
CA LYS A 236 1.10 3.90 -10.74
C LYS A 236 1.99 5.13 -10.61
N LYS A 237 2.57 5.57 -11.72
CA LYS A 237 3.39 6.78 -11.75
C LYS A 237 2.50 8.02 -11.67
N VAL A 238 2.97 9.01 -10.92
CA VAL A 238 2.49 10.38 -11.10
C VAL A 238 2.92 10.85 -12.50
N PRO A 239 2.00 11.24 -13.40
CA PRO A 239 2.39 11.81 -14.67
C PRO A 239 3.29 13.03 -14.44
N GLU A 240 4.44 13.10 -15.09
CA GLU A 240 5.35 14.24 -14.94
C GLU A 240 4.57 15.54 -15.15
N PRO A 241 4.60 16.48 -14.19
CA PRO A 241 3.75 17.64 -14.28
C PRO A 241 4.15 18.45 -15.51
N SER A 242 3.16 18.74 -16.35
CA SER A 242 3.28 19.59 -17.55
C SER A 242 3.88 20.97 -17.27
N THR A 243 4.02 21.34 -15.99
CA THR A 243 4.75 22.49 -15.49
C THR A 243 6.23 22.49 -15.88
N LEU A 244 6.90 21.35 -16.03
CA LEU A 244 8.29 21.30 -16.51
C LEU A 244 8.39 21.68 -17.99
N ILE A 245 7.44 21.22 -18.80
CA ILE A 245 7.31 21.63 -20.20
C ILE A 245 6.93 23.11 -20.27
N LEU A 246 6.02 23.57 -19.43
CA LEU A 246 5.61 24.98 -19.37
C LEU A 246 6.76 25.89 -18.93
N LEU A 247 7.55 25.46 -17.95
CA LEU A 247 8.74 26.17 -17.48
C LEU A 247 9.80 26.20 -18.58
N GLY A 248 10.08 25.06 -19.22
CA GLY A 248 11.03 24.97 -20.33
C GLY A 248 10.63 25.86 -21.51
N THR A 249 9.37 25.77 -21.95
CA THR A 249 8.85 26.61 -23.05
C THR A 249 8.79 28.09 -22.67
N GLY A 250 8.47 28.42 -21.41
CA GLY A 250 8.51 29.79 -20.88
C GLY A 250 9.92 30.40 -20.91
N LEU A 251 10.94 29.64 -20.52
CA LEU A 251 12.35 30.08 -20.55
C LEU A 251 12.86 30.27 -21.99
N VAL A 252 12.45 29.40 -22.92
CA VAL A 252 12.76 29.56 -24.35
C VAL A 252 12.12 30.82 -24.91
N ALA A 253 10.84 31.07 -24.61
CA ALA A 253 10.12 32.26 -25.06
C ALA A 253 10.77 33.55 -24.53
N LEU A 254 11.17 33.59 -23.26
CA LEU A 254 11.88 34.72 -22.65
C LEU A 254 13.25 34.97 -23.31
N SER A 255 13.99 33.89 -23.61
CA SER A 255 15.28 33.97 -24.29
C SER A 255 15.14 34.55 -25.70
N LEU A 256 14.15 34.07 -26.47
CA LEU A 256 13.83 34.60 -27.80
C LEU A 256 13.39 36.07 -27.76
N TRP A 257 12.61 36.47 -26.75
CA TRP A 257 12.20 37.86 -26.56
C TRP A 257 13.38 38.79 -26.29
N ARG A 258 14.33 38.36 -25.45
CA ARG A 258 15.54 39.13 -25.14
C ARG A 258 16.43 39.32 -26.37
N LEU A 259 16.59 38.28 -27.20
CA LEU A 259 17.35 38.36 -28.45
C LEU A 259 16.73 39.34 -29.46
N LYS A 260 15.39 39.44 -29.50
CA LYS A 260 14.69 40.40 -30.36
C LYS A 260 14.90 41.85 -29.90
N LYS A 261 14.92 42.11 -28.58
CA LYS A 261 15.13 43.46 -28.03
C LYS A 261 16.56 43.99 -28.21
N GLY A 262 17.56 43.13 -28.31
CA GLY A 262 18.97 43.53 -28.50
C GLY A 262 19.36 43.91 -29.94
N LYS A 263 18.43 43.82 -30.91
CA LYS A 263 18.68 44.10 -32.33
C LYS A 263 17.90 45.33 -32.85
N GLY A 264 17.34 46.16 -31.97
CA GLY A 264 16.58 47.36 -32.31
C GLY A 264 17.13 48.61 -31.64
#